data_AF-A0A661CXR5-F1
#
_entry.id   AF-A0A661CXR5-F1
#
_cell.length_a   1.000
_cell.length_b   1.000
_cell.length_c   1.000
_cell.angle_alpha   90.00
_cell.angle_beta   90.00
_cell.angle_gamma   90.00
#
_symmetry.space_group_name_H-M   'P 1'
#
loop_
_entity.id
_entity.type
_entity.pdbx_description
1 polymer ?
#
loop_
_entity_poly.entity_id
_entity_poly.type
_entity_poly.pdbx_seq_one_letter_code
_entity_poly.pdbx_strand_id
1 'polypeptide(L)'
;MRHPFVFKAEKSVEAILYIAQNVKQPTFHSISKMMYFADKVHLEKYGRFICGDNYVAMKHGPVPSGTYDILKVARGDGFAPLSALTLVKQAFTVIDKFLVEPLRAVSMGFRVFGQCHQGIRTLTI
;
A
#
# COMPACT_ATOMS: atom_id res chain seq x y z
N MET A 1 12.16 17.74 -8.76
CA MET A 1 12.82 17.03 -7.63
C MET A 1 13.01 15.58 -8.07
N ARG A 2 14.24 15.04 -8.03
CA ARG A 2 14.53 13.67 -8.50
C ARG A 2 14.29 12.70 -7.34
N HIS A 3 13.18 11.98 -7.35
CA HIS A 3 12.84 10.97 -6.34
C HIS A 3 13.74 9.74 -6.55
N PRO A 4 14.62 9.37 -5.59
CA PRO A 4 15.60 8.31 -5.80
C PRO A 4 15.00 6.89 -5.72
N PHE A 5 13.76 6.76 -5.24
CA PHE A 5 13.12 5.46 -5.07
C PHE A 5 12.23 5.11 -6.26
N VAL A 6 12.39 3.89 -6.77
CA VAL A 6 11.53 3.35 -7.83
C VAL A 6 10.29 2.73 -7.22
N PHE A 7 9.11 3.17 -7.66
CA PHE A 7 7.84 2.63 -7.21
C PHE A 7 7.67 1.16 -7.63
N LYS A 8 7.29 0.30 -6.69
CA LYS A 8 7.07 -1.14 -6.88
C LYS A 8 5.59 -1.47 -6.68
N ALA A 9 4.83 -1.49 -7.78
CA ALA A 9 3.37 -1.69 -7.74
C ALA A 9 2.96 -3.00 -7.05
N GLU A 10 3.68 -4.10 -7.29
CA GLU A 10 3.41 -5.40 -6.64
C GLU A 10 3.53 -5.31 -5.12
N LYS A 11 4.56 -4.62 -4.60
CA LYS A 11 4.73 -4.39 -3.15
C LYS A 11 3.61 -3.54 -2.59
N SER A 12 3.17 -2.53 -3.34
CA SER A 12 2.06 -1.67 -2.93
C SER A 12 0.76 -2.47 -2.86
N VAL A 13 0.47 -3.36 -3.82
CA VAL A 13 -0.72 -4.25 -3.77
C VAL A 13 -0.69 -5.14 -2.54
N GLU A 14 0.44 -5.77 -2.22
CA GLU A 14 0.55 -6.61 -1.02
C GLU A 14 0.44 -5.78 0.27
N ALA A 15 0.98 -4.55 0.29
CA ALA A 15 0.82 -3.65 1.43
C ALA A 15 -0.64 -3.21 1.61
N ILE A 16 -1.35 -2.89 0.53
CA ILE A 16 -2.79 -2.58 0.56
C ILE A 16 -3.57 -3.78 1.11
N LEU A 17 -3.31 -4.99 0.62
CA LEU A 17 -3.95 -6.21 1.11
C LEU A 17 -3.72 -6.43 2.61
N TYR A 18 -2.48 -6.26 3.06
CA TYR A 18 -2.13 -6.41 4.46
C TYR A 18 -2.90 -5.40 5.32
N ILE A 19 -2.96 -4.13 4.91
CA ILE A 19 -3.72 -3.10 5.62
C ILE A 19 -5.22 -3.46 5.61
N ALA A 20 -5.77 -3.87 4.46
CA ALA A 20 -7.18 -4.20 4.31
C ALA A 20 -7.63 -5.38 5.20
N GLN A 21 -6.74 -6.35 5.45
CA GLN A 21 -7.02 -7.48 6.33
C GLN A 21 -6.91 -7.16 7.82
N ASN A 22 -6.16 -6.12 8.19
CA ASN A 22 -5.82 -5.81 9.59
C ASN A 22 -6.50 -4.54 10.12
N VAL A 23 -7.20 -3.79 9.28
CA VAL A 23 -7.90 -2.56 9.65
C VAL A 23 -9.40 -2.75 9.52
N LYS A 24 -10.18 -2.31 10.52
CA LYS A 24 -11.65 -2.46 10.53
C LYS A 24 -12.35 -1.79 9.35
N GLN A 25 -11.84 -0.64 8.90
CA GLN A 25 -12.43 0.16 7.82
C GLN A 25 -11.33 0.65 6.87
N PRO A 26 -10.84 -0.21 5.97
CA PRO A 26 -9.74 0.11 5.06
C PRO A 26 -10.23 0.98 3.90
N THR A 27 -10.46 2.26 4.18
CA THR A 27 -10.75 3.28 3.17
C THR A 27 -9.48 3.76 2.48
N PHE A 28 -9.59 4.37 1.29
CA PHE A 28 -8.45 5.00 0.60
C PHE A 28 -7.68 5.97 1.51
N HIS A 29 -8.39 6.74 2.33
CA HIS A 29 -7.78 7.67 3.27
C HIS A 29 -6.99 6.94 4.36
N SER A 30 -7.60 5.93 4.99
CA SER A 30 -6.93 5.15 6.04
C SER A 30 -5.70 4.40 5.50
N ILE A 31 -5.79 3.79 4.33
CA ILE A 31 -4.68 3.11 3.67
C ILE A 31 -3.57 4.10 3.36
N SER A 32 -3.89 5.28 2.81
CA SER A 32 -2.91 6.32 2.53
C SER A 32 -2.13 6.75 3.77
N LYS A 33 -2.84 6.93 4.89
CA LYS A 33 -2.22 7.29 6.18
C LYS A 33 -1.34 6.18 6.73
N MET A 34 -1.82 4.93 6.68
CA MET A 34 -1.07 3.76 7.11
C MET A 34 0.21 3.57 6.31
N MET A 35 0.15 3.72 4.99
CA MET A 35 1.33 3.69 4.12
C MET A 35 2.34 4.78 4.48
N TYR A 36 1.87 6.01 4.71
CA TYR A 36 2.73 7.12 5.12
C TYR A 36 3.46 6.84 6.45
N PHE A 37 2.75 6.36 7.47
CA PHE A 37 3.39 6.03 8.75
C PHE A 37 4.35 4.84 8.62
N ALA A 38 3.98 3.82 7.84
CA ALA A 38 4.82 2.68 7.57
C ALA A 38 6.13 3.09 6.87
N ASP A 39 6.05 3.93 5.83
CA ASP A 39 7.24 4.44 5.13
C ASP A 39 8.06 5.40 6.01
N LYS A 40 7.44 6.19 6.88
CA LYS A 40 8.16 7.03 7.85
C LYS A 40 9.04 6.19 8.77
N VAL A 41 8.47 5.13 9.37
CA VAL A 41 9.20 4.20 10.24
C VAL A 41 10.25 3.41 9.45
N HIS A 42 9.92 2.98 8.23
CA HIS A 42 10.85 2.22 7.39
C HIS A 42 12.04 3.08 6.94
N LEU A 43 11.81 4.35 6.64
CA LEU A 43 12.85 5.31 6.29
C LEU A 43 13.76 5.58 7.48
N GLU A 44 13.21 5.79 8.68
CA GLU A 44 13.98 6.00 9.91
C GLU A 44 14.89 4.79 10.22
N LYS A 45 14.36 3.58 10.07
CA LYS A 45 15.08 2.35 10.45
C LYS A 45 16.04 1.84 9.38
N TYR A 46 15.71 2.00 8.09
CA TYR A 46 16.42 1.35 6.99
C TYR A 46 16.85 2.29 5.86
N GLY A 47 16.56 3.59 5.95
CA GLY A 47 16.95 4.58 4.95
C GLY A 47 16.26 4.43 3.60
N ARG A 48 15.13 3.69 3.53
CA ARG A 48 14.38 3.48 2.28
C ARG A 48 12.89 3.34 2.52
N PHE A 49 12.10 3.53 1.46
CA PHE A 49 10.67 3.21 1.46
C PHE A 49 10.42 1.72 1.24
N ILE A 50 9.23 1.28 1.67
CA ILE A 50 8.73 -0.09 1.51
C ILE A 50 8.43 -0.34 0.04
N CYS A 51 7.60 0.52 -0.56
CA CYS A 51 7.15 0.42 -1.94
C CYS A 51 7.81 1.43 -2.88
N GLY A 52 8.58 2.38 -2.36
CA GLY A 52 9.16 3.46 -3.18
C GLY A 52 8.14 4.50 -3.63
N ASP A 53 7.04 4.66 -2.89
CA ASP A 53 5.98 5.61 -3.25
C ASP A 53 6.44 7.07 -3.18
N ASN A 54 5.68 7.97 -3.78
CA ASN A 54 5.87 9.40 -3.68
C ASN A 54 4.68 10.03 -2.94
N TYR A 55 4.96 10.90 -1.98
CA TYR A 55 3.93 11.50 -1.14
C TYR A 55 3.65 12.93 -1.55
N VAL A 56 2.39 13.23 -1.86
CA VAL A 56 1.91 14.59 -2.12
C VAL A 56 1.13 15.09 -0.91
N ALA A 57 1.44 16.30 -0.45
CA ALA A 57 0.69 16.95 0.62
C ALA A 57 -0.64 17.48 0.06
N MET A 58 -1.76 16.87 0.45
CA MET A 58 -3.11 17.30 0.10
C MET A 58 -3.84 17.86 1.33
N LYS A 59 -5.05 18.41 1.14
CA LYS A 59 -5.86 19.05 2.19
C LYS A 59 -6.02 18.19 3.46
N HIS A 60 -6.13 16.87 3.31
CA HIS A 60 -6.33 15.93 4.42
C HIS A 60 -5.05 15.15 4.79
N GLY A 61 -3.89 15.62 4.33
CA GLY A 61 -2.56 15.08 4.64
C GLY A 61 -1.89 14.37 3.46
N PRO A 62 -0.83 13.59 3.73
CA PRO A 62 -0.01 13.00 2.69
C PRO A 62 -0.75 11.88 1.96
N VAL A 63 -0.64 11.86 0.63
CA VAL A 63 -1.21 10.84 -0.24
C VAL A 63 -0.09 10.14 -1.02
N PRO A 64 0.07 8.80 -0.87
CA PRO A 64 1.00 8.02 -1.66
C PRO A 64 0.46 7.89 -3.09
N SER A 65 1.09 8.57 -4.04
CA SER A 65 0.57 8.72 -5.41
C SER A 65 0.42 7.38 -6.14
N GLY A 66 1.43 6.52 -6.07
CA GLY A 66 1.40 5.23 -6.77
C GLY A 66 0.37 4.27 -6.17
N THR A 67 0.32 4.19 -4.85
CA THR A 67 -0.71 3.44 -4.11
C THR A 67 -2.10 3.98 -4.42
N TYR A 68 -2.28 5.31 -4.44
CA TYR A 68 -3.55 5.94 -4.75
C TYR A 68 -4.01 5.66 -6.19
N ASP A 69 -3.08 5.61 -7.14
CA ASP A 69 -3.37 5.22 -8.53
C ASP A 69 -3.86 3.76 -8.61
N ILE A 70 -3.21 2.83 -7.90
CA ILE A 70 -3.66 1.43 -7.80
C ILE A 70 -5.08 1.35 -7.23
N LEU A 71 -5.38 2.12 -6.19
CA LEU A 71 -6.71 2.16 -5.57
C LEU A 71 -7.78 2.67 -6.56
N LYS A 72 -7.49 3.72 -7.33
CA LYS A 72 -8.37 4.19 -8.42
C LYS A 72 -8.57 3.15 -9.52
N VAL A 73 -7.51 2.44 -9.89
CA VAL A 73 -7.59 1.34 -10.87
C VAL A 73 -8.54 0.25 -10.38
N ALA A 74 -8.44 -0.15 -9.10
CA ALA A 74 -9.34 -1.13 -8.51
C ALA A 74 -10.80 -0.66 -8.46
N ARG A 75 -11.01 0.65 -8.25
CA ARG A 75 -12.34 1.28 -8.28
C ARG A 75 -12.93 1.41 -9.70
N GLY A 76 -12.10 1.34 -10.73
CA GLY A 76 -12.53 1.44 -12.13
C GLY A 76 -12.43 2.84 -12.74
N ASP A 77 -11.86 3.83 -12.05
CA ASP A 77 -11.63 5.18 -12.55
C ASP A 77 -10.14 5.51 -12.80
N GLY A 78 -9.25 4.54 -12.58
CA GLY A 78 -7.83 4.63 -12.89
C GLY A 78 -7.45 3.93 -14.20
N PHE A 79 -6.28 4.29 -14.74
CA PHE A 79 -5.68 3.65 -15.91
C PHE A 79 -4.43 2.87 -15.51
N ALA A 80 -4.35 1.60 -15.90
CA ALA A 80 -3.16 0.76 -15.72
C ALA A 80 -3.01 -0.20 -16.92
N PRO A 81 -1.79 -0.69 -17.20
CA PRO A 81 -1.57 -1.77 -18.15
C PRO A 81 -2.41 -3.00 -17.82
N LEU A 82 -2.86 -3.73 -18.84
CA LEU A 82 -3.74 -4.90 -18.67
C LEU A 82 -3.15 -5.96 -17.72
N SER A 83 -1.83 -6.17 -17.77
CA SER A 83 -1.12 -7.09 -16.88
C SER A 83 -1.25 -6.70 -15.40
N ALA A 84 -1.06 -5.41 -15.09
CA ALA A 84 -1.21 -4.88 -13.74
C ALA A 84 -2.68 -4.87 -13.28
N LEU A 85 -3.61 -4.61 -14.19
CA LEU A 85 -5.05 -4.61 -13.91
C LEU A 85 -5.52 -5.99 -13.41
N THR A 86 -5.07 -7.07 -14.05
CA THR A 86 -5.39 -8.44 -13.64
C THR A 86 -4.93 -8.71 -12.22
N LEU A 87 -3.70 -8.31 -11.87
CA LEU A 87 -3.14 -8.48 -10.53
C LEU A 87 -3.94 -7.72 -9.47
N VAL A 88 -4.32 -6.48 -9.74
CA VAL A 88 -5.11 -5.64 -8.82
C VAL A 88 -6.50 -6.23 -8.61
N LYS A 89 -7.19 -6.61 -9.70
CA LYS A 89 -8.53 -7.20 -9.64
C LYS A 89 -8.58 -8.57 -8.95
N GLN A 90 -7.50 -9.35 -9.02
CA GLN A 90 -7.38 -10.61 -8.28
C GLN A 90 -7.01 -10.39 -6.80
N ALA A 91 -6.47 -9.22 -6.46
CA ALA A 91 -6.07 -8.89 -5.11
C ALA A 91 -7.26 -8.43 -4.27
N PHE A 92 -7.94 -7.36 -4.69
CA PHE A 92 -9.00 -6.74 -3.90
C PHE A 92 -10.01 -6.00 -4.79
N THR A 93 -11.17 -5.70 -4.22
CA THR A 93 -12.22 -4.87 -4.84
C THR A 93 -12.48 -3.62 -4.01
N VAL A 94 -13.17 -2.64 -4.59
CA VAL A 94 -13.57 -1.40 -3.92
C VAL A 94 -15.09 -1.31 -3.81
N ILE A 95 -15.60 -1.27 -2.58
CA ILE A 95 -17.01 -1.09 -2.21
C ILE A 95 -17.25 0.38 -1.80
N ASP A 96 -18.47 0.88 -1.99
CA ASP A 96 -18.90 2.21 -1.52
C ASP A 96 -17.94 3.35 -1.91
N LYS A 97 -17.36 3.23 -3.12
CA LYS A 97 -16.39 4.15 -3.75
C LYS A 97 -15.01 4.24 -3.09
N PHE A 98 -14.83 3.79 -1.85
CA PHE A 98 -13.55 3.99 -1.14
C PHE A 98 -13.14 2.86 -0.20
N LEU A 99 -14.03 1.92 0.12
CA LEU A 99 -13.75 0.82 1.04
C LEU A 99 -13.09 -0.33 0.28
N VAL A 100 -11.94 -0.81 0.74
CA VAL A 100 -11.20 -1.89 0.07
C VAL A 100 -11.53 -3.22 0.72
N GLU A 101 -12.06 -4.17 -0.06
CA GLU A 101 -12.32 -5.53 0.39
C GLU A 101 -11.28 -6.49 -0.22
N PRO A 102 -10.50 -7.21 0.61
CA PRO A 102 -9.50 -8.16 0.12
C PRO A 102 -10.18 -9.41 -0.47
N LEU A 103 -9.78 -9.81 -1.68
CA LEU A 103 -10.28 -11.02 -2.37
C LEU A 103 -9.36 -12.24 -2.16
N ARG A 104 -8.14 -12.01 -1.69
CA ARG A 104 -7.17 -13.07 -1.37
C ARG A 104 -6.33 -12.74 -0.14
N ALA A 105 -5.68 -13.78 0.40
CA ALA A 105 -4.66 -13.65 1.42
C ALA A 105 -3.40 -12.93 0.88
N VAL A 106 -2.66 -12.27 1.78
CA VAL A 106 -1.33 -11.70 1.49
C VAL A 106 -0.37 -12.83 1.13
N SER A 107 0.45 -12.66 0.09
CA SER A 107 1.42 -13.69 -0.29
C SER A 107 2.56 -13.75 0.74
N MET A 108 2.73 -14.89 1.43
CA MET A 108 3.74 -15.06 2.50
C MET A 108 5.21 -14.84 2.04
N GLY A 109 5.47 -14.89 0.72
CA GLY A 109 6.78 -14.59 0.14
C GLY A 109 7.10 -13.09 0.07
N PHE A 110 6.10 -12.21 0.18
CA PHE A 110 6.31 -10.78 0.25
C PHE A 110 6.58 -10.35 1.69
N ARG A 111 7.86 -10.23 2.04
CA ARG A 111 8.28 -9.44 3.22
C ARG A 111 8.04 -7.96 2.94
N VAL A 112 6.81 -7.50 3.16
CA VAL A 112 6.47 -6.06 3.15
C VAL A 112 7.30 -5.34 4.21
N PHE A 113 7.49 -5.99 5.36
CA PHE A 113 8.34 -5.54 6.46
C PHE A 113 9.47 -6.57 6.62
N GLY A 114 10.73 -6.17 6.40
CA GLY A 114 11.88 -7.08 6.46
C GLY A 114 11.97 -7.81 7.81
N GLN A 115 12.31 -9.11 7.79
CA GLN A 115 12.55 -9.87 9.02
C GLN A 115 13.64 -9.21 9.84
N CYS A 116 13.31 -8.90 11.08
CA CYS A 116 14.29 -8.85 12.16
C CYS A 116 14.31 -10.26 12.77
N HIS A 117 15.38 -11.02 12.49
CA HIS A 117 15.78 -12.10 13.39
C HIS A 117 16.27 -11.43 14.68
N GLN A 118 15.79 -11.93 15.83
CA GLN A 118 15.92 -11.42 17.20
C GLN A 118 14.68 -10.63 17.69
N GLY A 119 13.83 -11.35 18.43
CA GLY A 119 13.10 -10.80 19.58
C GLY A 119 11.92 -9.87 19.30
N ILE A 120 10.72 -10.45 19.22
CA ILE A 120 9.46 -9.91 19.75
C ILE A 120 9.08 -8.48 19.31
N ARG A 121 8.29 -8.39 18.24
CA ARG A 121 6.96 -7.75 18.19
C ARG A 121 6.48 -7.71 16.74
N THR A 122 5.41 -8.47 16.48
CA THR A 122 4.49 -8.17 15.39
C THR A 122 4.16 -6.68 15.49
N LEU A 123 4.46 -5.91 14.44
CA LEU A 123 3.87 -4.59 14.25
C LEU A 123 2.40 -4.79 13.89
N THR A 124 1.62 -5.12 14.91
CA THR A 124 0.22 -4.74 14.97
C THR A 124 0.24 -3.26 15.31
N ILE A 125 0.12 -2.42 14.28
CA ILE A 125 -0.06 -0.95 14.29
C ILE A 125 0.81 -0.15 15.26
#